data_AF-A0A2T1CH41-F1
#
_entry.id   AF-A0A2T1CH41-F1
#
_cell.length_a   1.000
_cell.length_b   1.000
_cell.length_c   1.000
_cell.angle_alpha   90.00
_cell.angle_beta   90.00
_cell.angle_gamma   90.00
#
_symmetry.space_group_name_H-M   'P 1'
#
loop_
_entity.id
_entity.type
_entity.pdbx_description
1 polymer ?
#
loop_
_entity_poly.entity_id
_entity_poly.type
_entity_poly.pdbx_seq_one_letter_code
_entity_poly.pdbx_strand_id
1 'polypeptide(L)'
;MAVYNVGKDRSKAILQRIGQLAADLILREAKAQRFGVILRDIEPIGLDAFVKTLLKKGKSEKVTLRIAVTDPDWSEKVLQVQAGLPDAQKPLLTNLEEVAVQWRNEYLRTIAVLANKPLTRGASLRDFEIRDDQDAIRLLAIQQSEAASTAFLRNFWKSLTHDQAPQDFRLQNVVKFALELEDLSSDD
;
A
#
# COMPACT_ATOMS: atom_id res chain seq x y z
N MET A 1 -19.53 27.77 -2.50
CA MET A 1 -18.83 26.83 -3.41
C MET A 1 -17.46 26.35 -2.88
N ALA A 2 -17.15 26.49 -1.58
CA ALA A 2 -15.85 26.14 -1.00
C ALA A 2 -15.87 24.93 -0.03
N VAL A 3 -17.05 24.45 0.38
CA VAL A 3 -17.20 23.38 1.37
C VAL A 3 -17.03 21.97 0.76
N TYR A 4 -17.41 21.80 -0.51
CA TYR A 4 -17.29 20.54 -1.27
C TYR A 4 -15.84 20.03 -1.49
N ASN A 5 -14.83 20.87 -1.30
CA ASN A 5 -13.42 20.49 -1.49
C ASN A 5 -12.76 19.97 -0.20
N VAL A 6 -13.22 20.38 0.97
CA VAL A 6 -12.53 20.06 2.24
C VAL A 6 -12.74 18.60 2.65
N GLY A 7 -13.87 18.00 2.27
CA GLY A 7 -14.20 16.59 2.54
C GLY A 7 -13.32 15.62 1.73
N LYS A 8 -13.40 15.65 0.39
CA LYS A 8 -12.56 14.83 -0.50
C LYS A 8 -11.07 14.88 -0.18
N ASP A 9 -10.59 16.01 0.31
CA ASP A 9 -9.20 16.19 0.69
C ASP A 9 -8.80 15.35 1.91
N ARG A 10 -9.73 15.05 2.84
CA ARG A 10 -9.47 14.25 4.05
C ARG A 10 -9.40 12.75 3.77
N SER A 11 -10.39 12.15 3.09
CA SER A 11 -10.29 10.74 2.65
C SER A 11 -9.05 10.52 1.78
N LYS A 12 -8.75 11.45 0.87
CA LYS A 12 -7.56 11.40 0.04
C LYS A 12 -6.27 11.49 0.86
N ALA A 13 -6.22 12.34 1.89
CA ALA A 13 -5.07 12.44 2.79
C ALA A 13 -4.84 11.16 3.60
N ILE A 14 -5.91 10.52 4.09
CA ILE A 14 -5.84 9.24 4.80
C ILE A 14 -5.32 8.14 3.87
N LEU A 15 -5.91 8.00 2.68
CA LEU A 15 -5.47 7.05 1.66
C LEU A 15 -4.00 7.27 1.26
N GLN A 16 -3.60 8.52 1.06
CA GLN A 16 -2.23 8.86 0.74
C GLN A 16 -1.29 8.50 1.90
N ARG A 17 -1.70 8.73 3.15
CA ARG A 17 -0.88 8.38 4.32
C ARG A 17 -0.73 6.87 4.46
N ILE A 18 -1.80 6.11 4.27
CA ILE A 18 -1.75 4.65 4.32
C ILE A 18 -0.89 4.11 3.18
N GLY A 19 -1.02 4.66 1.96
CA GLY A 19 -0.12 4.36 0.85
C GLY A 19 1.35 4.67 1.14
N GLN A 20 1.66 5.76 1.85
CA GLN A 20 3.02 6.03 2.28
C GLN A 20 3.54 4.96 3.25
N LEU A 21 2.72 4.56 4.23
CA LEU A 21 3.09 3.55 5.23
C LEU A 21 3.27 2.16 4.62
N ALA A 22 2.38 1.76 3.70
CA ALA A 22 2.52 0.53 2.94
C ALA A 22 3.81 0.53 2.09
N ALA A 23 4.16 1.67 1.50
CA ALA A 23 5.43 1.82 0.79
C ALA A 23 6.64 1.74 1.74
N ASP A 24 6.55 2.32 2.94
CA ASP A 24 7.61 2.24 3.96
C ASP A 24 7.81 0.80 4.48
N LEU A 25 6.73 0.02 4.61
CA LEU A 25 6.80 -1.41 4.89
C LEU A 25 7.59 -2.15 3.81
N ILE A 26 7.23 -1.93 2.54
CA ILE A 26 7.91 -2.57 1.41
C ILE A 26 9.40 -2.26 1.41
N LEU A 27 9.75 -1.00 1.65
CA LEU A 27 11.14 -0.55 1.65
C LEU A 27 11.93 -1.05 2.87
N ARG A 28 11.28 -1.16 4.03
CA ARG A 28 11.88 -1.78 5.21
C ARG A 28 12.26 -3.24 4.94
N GLU A 29 11.35 -4.02 4.35
CA GLU A 29 11.62 -5.43 4.00
C GLU A 29 12.72 -5.53 2.93
N ALA A 30 12.69 -4.63 1.93
CA ALA A 30 13.72 -4.53 0.91
C ALA A 30 15.11 -4.23 1.52
N LYS A 31 15.19 -3.30 2.47
CA LYS A 31 16.43 -2.95 3.20
C LYS A 31 16.93 -4.10 4.07
N ALA A 32 16.02 -4.87 4.67
CA ALA A 32 16.34 -6.07 5.44
C ALA A 32 16.86 -7.23 4.57
N GLN A 33 17.09 -7.00 3.27
CA GLN A 33 17.62 -7.96 2.31
C GLN A 33 16.72 -9.19 2.12
N ARG A 34 15.42 -9.07 2.40
CA ARG A 34 14.42 -10.07 2.01
C ARG A 34 14.33 -10.13 0.49
N PHE A 35 13.97 -11.29 -0.05
CA PHE A 35 13.81 -11.48 -1.50
C PHE A 35 12.74 -10.54 -2.07
N GLY A 36 11.58 -10.52 -1.43
CA GLY A 36 10.52 -9.59 -1.75
C GLY A 36 9.36 -9.67 -0.76
N VAL A 37 8.36 -8.83 -1.03
CA VAL A 37 7.16 -8.68 -0.22
C VAL A 37 5.94 -8.75 -1.14
N ILE A 38 4.93 -9.49 -0.72
CA ILE A 38 3.61 -9.52 -1.35
C ILE A 38 2.71 -8.62 -0.53
N LEU A 39 2.16 -7.58 -1.13
CA LEU A 39 1.20 -6.68 -0.51
C LEU A 39 -0.20 -6.95 -1.08
N ARG A 40 -1.16 -7.20 -0.18
CA ARG A 40 -2.55 -7.50 -0.53
C ARG A 40 -3.51 -6.37 -0.18
N ASP A 41 -4.69 -6.42 -0.79
CA ASP A 41 -5.83 -5.56 -0.48
C ASP A 41 -5.55 -4.04 -0.58
N ILE A 42 -4.76 -3.64 -1.58
CA ILE A 42 -4.33 -2.25 -1.78
C ILE A 42 -5.21 -1.44 -2.73
N GLU A 43 -6.30 -2.04 -3.22
CA GLU A 43 -7.20 -1.40 -4.17
C GLU A 43 -7.64 0.02 -3.77
N PRO A 44 -8.01 0.30 -2.52
CA PRO A 44 -8.44 1.64 -2.13
C PRO A 44 -7.36 2.73 -2.28
N ILE A 45 -6.06 2.38 -2.28
CA ILE A 45 -4.95 3.33 -2.39
C ILE A 45 -4.80 3.87 -3.83
N GLY A 46 -5.24 3.09 -4.81
CA GLY A 46 -5.10 3.39 -6.24
C GLY A 46 -3.70 3.09 -6.78
N LEU A 47 -3.64 2.30 -7.85
CA LEU A 47 -2.40 1.76 -8.40
C LEU A 47 -1.40 2.85 -8.85
N ASP A 48 -1.83 3.85 -9.62
CA ASP A 48 -0.94 4.87 -10.19
C ASP A 48 -0.22 5.68 -9.10
N ALA A 49 -0.99 6.23 -8.16
CA ALA A 49 -0.46 7.00 -7.04
C ALA A 49 0.49 6.16 -6.17
N PHE A 50 0.15 4.89 -5.96
CA PHE A 50 0.95 3.99 -5.14
C PHE A 50 2.26 3.58 -5.81
N VAL A 51 2.24 3.18 -7.10
CA VAL A 51 3.46 2.84 -7.87
C VAL A 51 4.40 4.05 -7.95
N LYS A 52 3.88 5.25 -8.23
CA LYS A 52 4.68 6.48 -8.23
C LYS A 52 5.32 6.73 -6.87
N THR A 53 4.59 6.48 -5.78
CA THR A 53 5.10 6.61 -4.40
C THR A 53 6.21 5.61 -4.12
N LEU A 54 6.03 4.35 -4.50
CA LEU A 54 7.01 3.28 -4.36
C LEU A 54 8.31 3.60 -5.11
N LEU A 55 8.22 3.96 -6.40
CA LEU A 55 9.39 4.28 -7.21
C LEU A 55 10.11 5.53 -6.70
N LYS A 56 9.36 6.57 -6.30
CA LYS A 56 9.93 7.78 -5.71
C LYS A 56 10.69 7.48 -4.42
N LYS A 57 10.08 6.73 -3.50
CA LYS A 57 10.72 6.39 -2.23
C LYS A 57 11.90 5.44 -2.45
N GLY A 58 11.77 4.41 -3.28
CA GLY A 58 12.88 3.52 -3.66
C GLY A 58 14.09 4.30 -4.18
N LYS A 59 13.88 5.26 -5.09
CA LYS A 59 14.95 6.16 -5.55
C LYS A 59 15.59 6.96 -4.41
N SER A 60 14.76 7.55 -3.53
CA SER A 60 15.27 8.34 -2.39
C SER A 60 16.10 7.51 -1.41
N GLU A 61 15.78 6.23 -1.27
CA GLU A 61 16.49 5.30 -0.39
C GLU A 61 17.62 4.54 -1.09
N LYS A 62 17.91 4.87 -2.36
CA LYS A 62 18.91 4.19 -3.22
C LYS A 62 18.64 2.69 -3.38
N VAL A 63 17.36 2.31 -3.41
CA VAL A 63 16.88 0.94 -3.63
C VAL A 63 16.26 0.82 -5.02
N THR A 64 16.73 -0.14 -5.82
CA THR A 64 16.12 -0.48 -7.12
C THR A 64 14.90 -1.37 -6.90
N LEU A 65 13.77 -0.76 -6.57
CA LEU A 65 12.53 -1.47 -6.32
C LEU A 65 11.91 -1.98 -7.63
N ARG A 66 11.69 -3.29 -7.72
CA ARG A 66 10.97 -3.96 -8.81
C ARG A 66 9.55 -4.24 -8.37
N ILE A 67 8.56 -3.97 -9.21
CA ILE A 67 7.15 -4.01 -8.87
C ILE A 67 6.43 -4.91 -9.88
N ALA A 68 5.81 -5.97 -9.38
CA ALA A 68 4.91 -6.82 -10.16
C ALA A 68 3.48 -6.64 -9.65
N VAL A 69 2.56 -6.35 -10.55
CA VAL A 69 1.14 -6.15 -10.24
C VAL A 69 0.38 -7.31 -10.84
N THR A 70 0.02 -8.29 -10.03
CA THR A 70 -0.45 -9.59 -10.54
C THR A 70 -1.98 -9.69 -10.59
N ASP A 71 -2.68 -8.62 -10.25
CA ASP A 71 -4.14 -8.57 -10.35
C ASP A 71 -4.56 -8.44 -11.83
N PRO A 72 -5.27 -9.43 -12.41
CA PRO A 72 -5.70 -9.38 -13.81
C PRO A 72 -6.52 -8.14 -14.13
N ASP A 73 -7.33 -7.67 -13.18
CA ASP A 73 -8.26 -6.53 -13.36
C ASP A 73 -7.49 -5.20 -13.49
N TRP A 74 -6.19 -5.21 -13.17
CA TRP A 74 -5.32 -4.05 -13.22
C TRP A 74 -4.38 -4.04 -14.42
N SER A 75 -4.43 -5.06 -15.28
CA SER A 75 -3.52 -5.19 -16.43
C SER A 75 -3.46 -3.92 -17.29
N GLU A 76 -4.62 -3.38 -17.68
CA GLU A 76 -4.67 -2.13 -18.47
C GLU A 76 -4.16 -0.92 -17.69
N LYS A 77 -4.48 -0.83 -16.39
CA LYS A 77 -4.02 0.25 -15.52
C LYS A 77 -2.50 0.22 -15.38
N VAL A 78 -1.88 -0.96 -15.27
CA VAL A 78 -0.41 -1.11 -15.21
C VAL A 78 0.22 -0.57 -16.49
N LEU A 79 -0.32 -0.90 -17.66
CA LEU A 79 0.20 -0.41 -18.95
C LEU A 79 0.10 1.12 -19.05
N GLN A 80 -1.01 1.71 -18.59
CA GLN A 80 -1.17 3.16 -18.53
C GLN A 80 -0.15 3.82 -17.60
N VAL A 81 0.06 3.25 -16.41
CA VAL A 81 1.07 3.73 -15.46
C VAL A 81 2.47 3.62 -16.07
N GLN A 82 2.80 2.47 -16.66
CA GLN A 82 4.10 2.20 -17.28
C GLN A 82 4.38 3.18 -18.44
N ALA A 83 3.37 3.51 -19.25
CA ALA A 83 3.49 4.49 -20.32
C ALA A 83 3.85 5.89 -19.81
N GLY A 84 3.38 6.25 -18.61
CA GLY A 84 3.67 7.52 -17.95
C GLY A 84 5.00 7.56 -17.17
N LEU A 85 5.72 6.44 -17.06
CA LEU A 85 7.01 6.37 -16.35
C LEU A 85 8.18 6.75 -17.26
N PRO A 86 9.28 7.29 -16.71
CA PRO A 86 10.54 7.44 -17.43
C PRO A 86 11.06 6.09 -17.96
N ASP A 87 11.73 6.08 -19.12
CA ASP A 87 12.19 4.84 -19.77
C ASP A 87 13.06 3.95 -18.87
N ALA A 88 13.89 4.55 -18.02
CA ALA A 88 14.71 3.81 -17.05
C ALA A 88 13.90 3.08 -15.96
N GLN A 89 12.65 3.48 -15.71
CA GLN A 89 11.76 2.90 -14.70
C GLN A 89 10.72 1.93 -15.29
N LYS A 90 10.43 2.02 -16.60
CA LYS A 90 9.54 1.09 -17.29
C LYS A 90 9.85 -0.40 -17.06
N PRO A 91 11.11 -0.88 -17.09
CA PRO A 91 11.39 -2.30 -16.86
C PRO A 91 11.25 -2.73 -15.39
N LEU A 92 11.06 -1.78 -14.47
CA LEU A 92 10.87 -2.06 -13.04
C LEU A 92 9.39 -2.30 -12.70
N LEU A 93 8.48 -2.12 -13.64
CA LEU A 93 7.04 -2.35 -13.46
C LEU A 93 6.56 -3.40 -14.45
N THR A 94 5.84 -4.40 -13.96
CA THR A 94 5.25 -5.46 -14.78
C THR A 94 3.86 -5.83 -14.27
N ASN A 95 2.99 -6.32 -15.16
CA ASN A 95 1.71 -6.93 -14.79
C ASN A 95 1.75 -8.47 -14.79
N LEU A 96 2.93 -9.07 -14.95
CA LEU A 96 3.09 -10.51 -15.08
C LEU A 96 3.71 -11.10 -13.80
N GLU A 97 3.05 -12.11 -13.23
CA GLU A 97 3.56 -12.86 -12.07
C GLU A 97 4.86 -13.61 -12.42
N GLU A 98 4.95 -14.12 -13.66
CA GLU A 98 6.12 -14.83 -14.18
C GLU A 98 7.40 -14.00 -14.09
N VAL A 99 7.30 -12.68 -14.29
CA VAL A 99 8.45 -11.79 -14.25
C VAL A 99 8.94 -11.60 -12.81
N ALA A 100 8.05 -11.56 -11.82
CA ALA A 100 8.46 -11.56 -10.41
C ALA A 100 9.19 -12.86 -10.02
N VAL A 101 8.70 -14.01 -10.50
CA VAL A 101 9.36 -15.30 -10.30
C VAL A 101 10.72 -15.32 -10.98
N GLN A 102 10.83 -14.77 -12.20
CA GLN A 102 12.10 -14.65 -12.91
C GLN A 102 13.10 -13.77 -12.13
N TRP A 103 12.71 -12.58 -11.69
CA TRP A 103 13.56 -11.70 -10.89
C TRP A 103 14.07 -12.40 -9.63
N ARG A 104 13.20 -13.14 -8.95
CA ARG A 104 13.59 -13.93 -7.78
C ARG A 104 14.60 -15.02 -8.14
N ASN A 105 14.40 -15.75 -9.23
CA ASN A 105 15.32 -16.81 -9.68
C ASN A 105 16.68 -16.26 -10.14
N GLU A 106 16.72 -15.02 -10.61
CA GLU A 106 17.93 -14.26 -10.91
C GLU A 106 18.58 -13.64 -9.65
N TYR A 107 18.07 -13.95 -8.45
CA TYR A 107 18.53 -13.39 -7.17
C TYR A 107 18.46 -11.87 -7.09
N LEU A 108 17.60 -11.25 -7.91
CA LEU A 108 17.35 -9.82 -7.84
C LEU A 108 16.50 -9.54 -6.59
N ARG A 109 17.10 -8.88 -5.59
CA ARG A 109 16.39 -8.50 -4.37
C ARG A 109 15.44 -7.34 -4.62
N THR A 110 14.67 -7.00 -3.59
CA THR A 110 13.81 -5.81 -3.53
C THR A 110 12.67 -5.83 -4.54
N ILE A 111 11.90 -6.92 -4.48
CA ILE A 111 10.71 -7.15 -5.30
C ILE A 111 9.46 -6.89 -4.46
N ALA A 112 8.57 -6.04 -4.96
CA ALA A 112 7.22 -5.85 -4.43
C ALA A 112 6.21 -6.50 -5.37
N VAL A 113 5.40 -7.40 -4.86
CA VAL A 113 4.28 -8.03 -5.58
C VAL A 113 2.99 -7.45 -5.05
N LEU A 114 2.21 -6.81 -5.90
CA LEU A 114 0.93 -6.19 -5.55
C LEU A 114 -0.20 -7.08 -6.06
N ALA A 115 -1.00 -7.62 -5.15
CA ALA A 115 -2.01 -8.63 -5.49
C ALA A 115 -3.26 -8.50 -4.63
N ASN A 116 -4.42 -8.18 -5.22
CA ASN A 116 -5.71 -8.24 -4.49
C ASN A 116 -6.37 -9.62 -4.56
N LYS A 117 -5.89 -10.50 -5.45
CA LYS A 117 -6.37 -11.88 -5.61
C LYS A 117 -5.26 -12.87 -5.23
N PRO A 118 -5.62 -14.12 -4.86
CA PRO A 118 -4.64 -15.17 -4.63
C PRO A 118 -3.70 -15.35 -5.83
N LEU A 119 -2.40 -15.52 -5.55
CA LEU A 119 -1.39 -15.73 -6.58
C LEU A 119 -1.58 -17.07 -7.28
N THR A 120 -1.44 -17.08 -8.60
CA THR A 120 -1.68 -18.28 -9.42
C THR A 120 -0.58 -19.32 -9.22
N ARG A 121 0.65 -18.86 -8.99
CA ARG A 121 1.84 -19.69 -8.73
C ARG A 121 2.41 -19.39 -7.34
N GLY A 122 1.56 -19.22 -6.34
CA GLY A 122 1.97 -18.88 -4.96
C GLY A 122 3.06 -19.79 -4.35
N ALA A 123 3.23 -21.02 -4.84
CA ALA A 123 4.33 -21.90 -4.42
C ALA A 123 5.73 -21.38 -4.84
N SER A 124 5.83 -20.61 -5.92
CA SER A 124 7.09 -20.07 -6.46
C SER A 124 7.56 -18.80 -5.75
N LEU A 125 6.71 -18.18 -4.93
CA LEU A 125 6.99 -16.96 -4.17
C LEU A 125 6.90 -17.21 -2.65
N ARG A 126 7.14 -18.46 -2.21
CA ARG A 126 7.05 -18.86 -0.79
C ARG A 126 8.05 -18.17 0.13
N ASP A 127 9.13 -17.65 -0.42
CA ASP A 127 10.17 -16.89 0.26
C ASP A 127 9.87 -15.39 0.36
N PHE A 128 8.72 -14.95 -0.17
CA PHE A 128 8.24 -13.59 -0.02
C PHE A 128 7.47 -13.45 1.29
N GLU A 129 7.69 -12.33 1.97
CA GLU A 129 6.89 -11.96 3.13
C GLU A 129 5.51 -11.49 2.65
N ILE A 130 4.44 -12.03 3.25
CA ILE A 130 3.08 -11.56 2.95
C ILE A 130 2.72 -10.46 3.94
N ARG A 131 2.30 -9.32 3.40
CA ARG A 131 1.79 -8.17 4.15
C ARG A 131 0.39 -7.85 3.64
N ASP A 132 -0.52 -7.56 4.57
CA ASP A 132 -1.87 -7.11 4.25
C ASP A 132 -2.01 -5.60 4.50
N ASP A 133 -3.20 -5.07 4.21
CA ASP A 133 -3.54 -3.69 4.50
C ASP A 133 -3.57 -3.40 6.02
N GLN A 134 -3.86 -4.42 6.85
CA GLN A 134 -3.85 -4.31 8.30
C GLN A 134 -2.47 -3.98 8.86
N ASP A 135 -1.38 -4.52 8.29
CA ASP A 135 -0.02 -4.16 8.69
C ASP A 135 0.23 -2.64 8.56
N ALA A 136 -0.21 -2.03 7.46
CA ALA A 136 -0.07 -0.60 7.24
C ALA A 136 -0.96 0.23 8.18
N ILE A 137 -2.18 -0.25 8.44
CA ILE A 137 -3.12 0.37 9.39
C ILE A 137 -2.60 0.29 10.83
N ARG A 138 -2.02 -0.84 11.23
CA ARG A 138 -1.39 -1.00 12.56
C ARG A 138 -0.25 -0.03 12.74
N LEU A 139 0.61 0.14 11.74
CA LEU A 139 1.67 1.14 11.79
C LEU A 139 1.10 2.57 11.90
N LEU A 140 0.02 2.88 11.19
CA LEU A 140 -0.66 4.16 11.33
C LEU A 140 -1.15 4.34 12.77
N ALA A 141 -1.82 3.34 13.33
CA ALA A 141 -2.36 3.39 14.69
C ALA A 141 -1.25 3.56 15.74
N ILE A 142 -0.11 2.88 15.59
CA ILE A 142 1.06 3.08 16.47
C ILE A 142 1.52 4.54 16.44
N GLN A 143 1.78 5.09 15.24
CA GLN A 143 2.26 6.46 15.10
C GLN A 143 1.27 7.50 15.63
N GLN A 144 -0.03 7.30 15.36
CA GLN A 144 -1.07 8.20 15.87
C GLN A 144 -1.23 8.09 17.39
N SER A 145 -1.03 6.91 17.98
CA SER A 145 -1.05 6.73 19.43
C SER A 145 0.09 7.50 20.11
N GLU A 146 1.28 7.49 19.50
CA GLU A 146 2.46 8.20 20.00
C GLU A 146 2.29 9.72 19.90
N ALA A 147 1.68 10.19 18.81
CA ALA A 147 1.40 11.61 18.56
C ALA A 147 0.17 12.15 19.31
N ALA A 148 -0.70 11.28 19.84
CA ALA A 148 -1.96 11.70 20.45
C ALA A 148 -1.75 12.55 21.71
N SER A 149 -2.38 13.73 21.69
CA SER A 149 -2.34 14.72 22.77
C SER A 149 -3.16 14.34 24.00
N THR A 150 -4.15 13.44 23.85
CA THR A 150 -5.04 13.02 24.95
C THR A 150 -4.93 11.52 25.22
N ALA A 151 -5.14 11.14 26.49
CA ALA A 151 -5.13 9.73 26.92
C ALA A 151 -6.23 8.91 26.21
N PHE A 152 -7.40 9.51 25.98
CA PHE A 152 -8.49 8.85 25.26
C PHE A 152 -8.10 8.47 23.83
N LEU A 153 -7.59 9.42 23.04
CA LEU A 153 -7.16 9.16 21.66
C LEU A 153 -6.01 8.15 21.60
N ARG A 154 -5.05 8.25 22.54
CA ARG A 154 -3.96 7.28 22.65
C ARG A 154 -4.47 5.86 22.89
N ASN A 155 -5.44 5.70 23.79
CA ASN A 155 -6.03 4.40 24.10
C ASN A 155 -6.88 3.86 22.96
N PHE A 156 -7.62 4.73 22.26
CA PHE A 156 -8.33 4.37 21.03
C PHE A 156 -7.37 3.81 19.97
N TRP A 157 -6.30 4.54 19.65
CA TRP A 157 -5.32 4.08 18.66
C TRP A 157 -4.63 2.78 19.09
N LYS A 158 -4.27 2.63 20.37
CA LYS A 158 -3.72 1.38 20.90
C LYS A 158 -4.68 0.19 20.79
N SER A 159 -5.98 0.41 20.94
CA SER A 159 -6.97 -0.67 20.79
C SER A 159 -6.97 -1.27 19.38
N LEU A 160 -6.63 -0.46 18.37
CA LEU A 160 -6.54 -0.87 16.97
C LEU A 160 -5.24 -1.63 16.63
N THR A 161 -4.28 -1.67 17.55
CA THR A 161 -2.99 -2.38 17.37
C THR A 161 -2.97 -3.80 17.96
N HIS A 162 -4.01 -4.20 18.70
CA HIS A 162 -4.06 -5.52 19.31
C HIS A 162 -4.47 -6.61 18.30
N ASP A 163 -4.06 -7.86 18.56
CA ASP A 163 -4.46 -9.04 17.77
C ASP A 163 -5.98 -9.29 17.76
N GLN A 164 -6.72 -8.62 18.66
CA GLN A 164 -8.19 -8.60 18.71
C GLN A 164 -8.81 -7.38 18.03
N ALA A 165 -8.03 -6.60 17.27
CA ALA A 165 -8.60 -5.53 16.45
C ALA A 165 -9.74 -6.12 15.59
N PRO A 166 -10.88 -5.42 15.48
CA PRO A 166 -12.01 -5.93 14.73
C PRO A 166 -11.56 -6.35 13.34
N GLN A 167 -11.92 -7.57 12.90
CA GLN A 167 -11.54 -8.03 11.55
C GLN A 167 -12.09 -7.13 10.45
N ASP A 168 -13.11 -6.33 10.78
CA ASP A 168 -13.70 -5.32 9.94
C ASP A 168 -12.87 -4.02 9.86
N PHE A 169 -11.77 -3.88 10.60
CA PHE A 169 -10.89 -2.71 10.49
C PHE A 169 -9.93 -2.83 9.30
N ARG A 170 -10.51 -2.94 8.10
CA ARG A 170 -9.82 -2.99 6.81
C ARG A 170 -9.75 -1.61 6.16
N LEU A 171 -8.83 -1.43 5.23
CA LEU A 171 -8.63 -0.17 4.52
C LEU A 171 -9.92 0.30 3.84
N GLN A 172 -10.64 -0.61 3.20
CA GLN A 172 -11.94 -0.33 2.57
C GLN A 172 -12.95 0.27 3.56
N ASN A 173 -12.96 -0.19 4.82
CA ASN A 173 -13.89 0.27 5.83
C ASN A 173 -13.44 1.58 6.47
N VAL A 174 -12.13 1.80 6.60
CA VAL A 174 -11.57 3.11 6.99
C VAL A 174 -11.91 4.17 5.95
N VAL A 175 -11.82 3.84 4.67
CA VAL A 175 -12.19 4.74 3.57
C VAL A 175 -13.69 5.00 3.59
N LYS A 176 -14.51 3.95 3.70
CA LYS A 176 -15.96 4.08 3.80
C LYS A 176 -16.38 4.96 4.98
N PHE A 177 -15.80 4.73 6.16
CA PHE A 177 -16.07 5.54 7.35
C PHE A 177 -15.62 6.99 7.17
N ALA A 178 -14.46 7.24 6.54
CA ALA A 178 -14.01 8.60 6.24
C ALA A 178 -14.98 9.32 5.29
N LEU A 179 -15.49 8.62 4.26
CA LEU A 179 -16.52 9.15 3.36
C LEU A 179 -17.87 9.38 4.08
N GLU A 180 -18.29 8.49 4.97
CA GLU A 180 -19.54 8.66 5.73
C GLU A 180 -19.45 9.84 6.72
N LEU A 181 -18.29 10.04 7.36
CA LEU A 181 -18.05 11.24 8.17
C LEU A 181 -18.01 12.51 7.32
N GLU A 182 -17.57 12.42 6.06
CA GLU A 182 -17.62 13.53 5.12
C GLU A 182 -19.07 13.91 4.81
N ASP A 183 -19.91 12.93 4.46
CA ASP A 183 -21.34 13.13 4.17
C ASP A 183 -22.06 13.79 5.36
N LEU A 184 -21.83 13.28 6.58
CA LEU A 184 -22.42 13.83 7.81
C LEU A 184 -21.94 15.26 8.11
N SER A 185 -20.72 15.62 7.72
CA SER A 185 -20.16 16.97 7.93
C SER A 185 -20.59 17.99 6.87
N SER A 186 -21.19 17.52 5.77
CA SER A 186 -21.72 18.36 4.69
C SER A 186 -23.20 18.70 4.81
N ASP A 187 -23.90 18.09 5.77
CA ASP A 187 -25.30 18.37 6.11
C ASP A 187 -25.47 19.45 7.21
N ASP A 188 -24.36 19.98 7.75
CA ASP A 188 -24.29 21.18 8.62
C ASP A 188 -23.79 22.43 7.85
#